data_AF-A0AAE2BKL9-F1
#
_entry.id   AF-A0AAE2BKL9-F1
#
_cell.length_a   1.000
_cell.length_b   1.000
_cell.length_c   1.000
_cell.angle_alpha   90.00
_cell.angle_beta   90.00
_cell.angle_gamma   90.00
#
_symmetry.space_group_name_H-M   'P 1'
#
loop_
_entity.id
_entity.type
_entity.pdbx_description
1 polymer ?
#
loop_
_entity_poly.entity_id
_entity_poly.type
_entity_poly.pdbx_seq_one_letter_code
_entity_poly.pdbx_strand_id
1 'polypeptide(L)'
;MLPNHCTQCASIQLWKIDEKDLHVGEELLKETLPLQNGARLYQLQGLRPHMWYEVKISYPASIPASFSLQLNRGTADLGLNLGRKLLNTEKIIFMTDEMLSSTDQGGMSVLINVKPEGIVAIPGIQEREYVMFNIVCDELLLGIPHKAWYVIILGLVCLVLAFRVPSYLPPFLLPKTGNPPSDQAVTKDS
;
A
#
# COMPACT_ATOMS: atom_id res chain seq x y z
N MET A 1 4.09 2.54 -60.53
CA MET A 1 4.67 2.90 -59.22
C MET A 1 3.66 3.73 -58.45
N LEU A 2 2.89 3.09 -57.58
CA LEU A 2 2.31 3.68 -56.36
C LEU A 2 3.35 3.47 -55.22
N PRO A 3 3.28 4.14 -54.06
CA PRO A 3 2.04 4.69 -53.50
C PRO A 3 2.10 6.07 -52.83
N ASN A 4 0.93 6.70 -52.82
CA ASN A 4 0.46 7.56 -51.74
C ASN A 4 0.42 6.74 -50.44
N HIS A 5 1.10 7.19 -49.38
CA HIS A 5 0.70 6.79 -48.02
C HIS A 5 0.74 7.99 -47.08
N CYS A 6 -0.49 8.45 -46.83
CA CYS A 6 -0.91 9.14 -45.63
C CYS A 6 -0.23 8.52 -44.41
N THR A 7 0.68 9.27 -43.79
CA THR A 7 1.09 9.01 -42.41
C THR A 7 0.53 10.16 -41.60
N GLN A 8 -0.78 10.07 -41.37
CA GLN A 8 -1.44 10.78 -40.28
C GLN A 8 -0.83 10.20 -39.01
N CYS A 9 0.31 10.76 -38.58
CA CYS A 9 0.83 10.52 -37.26
C CYS A 9 -0.30 10.88 -36.31
N ALA A 10 -0.84 9.84 -35.67
CA ALA A 10 -1.84 9.95 -34.64
C ALA A 10 -1.34 11.00 -33.65
N SER A 11 -1.93 12.19 -33.78
CA SER A 11 -1.87 13.22 -32.77
C SER A 11 -2.58 12.57 -31.60
N ILE A 12 -1.80 11.96 -30.71
CA ILE A 12 -2.24 11.66 -29.36
C ILE A 12 -2.65 13.04 -28.85
N GLN A 13 -3.95 13.28 -28.87
CA GLN A 13 -4.54 14.50 -28.34
C GLN A 13 -3.93 14.67 -26.95
N LEU A 14 -3.29 15.81 -26.73
CA LEU A 14 -2.71 16.22 -25.47
C LEU A 14 -3.88 16.70 -24.60
N TRP A 15 -4.77 15.80 -24.18
CA TRP A 15 -5.75 16.13 -23.16
C TRP A 15 -4.92 16.48 -21.92
N LYS A 16 -5.08 17.71 -21.45
CA LYS A 16 -4.47 18.22 -20.24
C LYS A 16 -4.81 17.23 -19.13
N ILE A 17 -3.85 16.39 -18.75
CA ILE A 17 -4.02 15.46 -17.64
C ILE A 17 -4.30 16.34 -16.42
N ASP A 18 -5.40 16.06 -15.73
CA ASP A 18 -5.76 16.81 -14.53
C ASP A 18 -4.66 16.61 -13.48
N GLU A 19 -4.22 17.71 -12.87
CA GLU A 19 -3.17 17.71 -11.87
C GLU A 19 -3.75 18.06 -10.51
N LYS A 20 -3.37 17.30 -9.48
CA LYS A 20 -3.84 17.52 -8.12
C LYS A 20 -2.73 17.28 -7.11
N ASP A 21 -2.69 18.05 -6.04
CA ASP A 21 -1.73 17.82 -4.97
C ASP A 21 -2.19 16.67 -4.07
N LEU A 22 -1.24 15.81 -3.69
CA LEU A 22 -1.40 14.76 -2.70
C LEU A 22 -0.35 14.95 -1.60
N HIS A 23 -0.81 15.43 -0.45
CA HIS A 23 0.05 15.64 0.72
C HIS A 23 0.30 14.33 1.47
N VAL A 24 1.55 14.13 1.90
CA VAL A 24 1.92 12.99 2.75
C VAL A 24 1.09 12.97 4.03
N GLY A 25 0.49 11.82 4.35
CA GLY A 25 -0.34 11.57 5.52
C GLY A 25 -1.80 11.99 5.37
N GLU A 26 -2.15 12.66 4.27
CA GLU A 26 -3.52 13.09 3.98
C GLU A 26 -4.19 12.17 2.96
N GLU A 27 -5.37 11.66 3.31
CA GLU A 27 -6.17 10.82 2.42
C GLU A 27 -7.15 11.70 1.64
N LEU A 28 -7.09 11.61 0.30
CA LEU A 28 -8.10 12.17 -0.59
C LEU A 28 -9.22 11.15 -0.76
N LEU A 29 -10.41 11.53 -0.31
CA LEU A 29 -11.59 10.68 -0.26
C LEU A 29 -12.52 10.95 -1.44
N LYS A 30 -13.13 9.87 -1.97
CA LYS A 30 -14.19 9.93 -2.99
C LYS A 30 -13.76 10.66 -4.27
N GLU A 31 -12.50 10.52 -4.65
CA GLU A 31 -12.01 10.97 -5.95
C GLU A 31 -12.75 10.22 -7.06
N THR A 32 -12.98 10.90 -8.18
CA THR A 32 -13.67 10.31 -9.33
C THR A 32 -12.82 10.44 -10.58
N LEU A 33 -12.73 9.35 -11.35
CA LEU A 33 -12.14 9.35 -12.68
C LEU A 33 -13.08 8.69 -13.69
N PRO A 34 -13.06 9.11 -14.97
CA PRO A 34 -13.74 8.39 -16.03
C PRO A 34 -13.27 6.94 -16.08
N LEU A 35 -14.19 5.99 -16.20
CA LEU A 35 -13.84 4.58 -16.31
C LEU A 35 -13.11 4.29 -17.63
N GLN A 36 -13.51 5.00 -18.70
CA GLN A 36 -12.90 4.91 -20.02
C GLN A 36 -11.78 5.95 -20.16
N ASN A 37 -10.54 5.49 -20.27
CA ASN A 37 -9.34 6.33 -20.40
C ASN A 37 -9.18 7.42 -19.32
N GLY A 38 -9.67 7.19 -18.10
CA GLY A 38 -9.44 8.12 -17.00
C GLY A 38 -7.98 8.15 -16.59
N ALA A 39 -7.40 9.35 -16.53
CA ALA A 39 -6.07 9.57 -16.00
C ALA A 39 -6.02 10.85 -15.16
N ARG A 40 -5.23 10.84 -14.08
CA ARG A 40 -4.93 12.03 -13.27
C ARG A 40 -3.53 11.92 -12.70
N LEU A 41 -2.83 13.05 -12.70
CA LEU A 41 -1.51 13.18 -12.13
C LEU A 41 -1.62 13.77 -10.72
N TYR A 42 -1.02 13.09 -9.75
CA TYR A 42 -0.94 13.58 -8.38
C TYR A 42 0.48 14.06 -8.07
N GLN A 43 0.64 15.34 -7.79
CA GLN A 43 1.90 15.93 -7.35
C GLN A 43 2.07 15.63 -5.86
N LEU A 44 3.17 14.96 -5.50
CA LEU A 44 3.42 14.55 -4.13
C LEU A 44 4.04 15.70 -3.34
N GLN A 45 3.35 16.13 -2.28
CA GLN A 45 3.75 17.25 -1.44
C GLN A 45 4.14 16.78 -0.03
N GLY A 46 5.15 17.41 0.57
CA GLY A 46 5.59 17.09 1.93
C GLY A 46 6.50 15.86 2.04
N LEU A 47 7.14 15.46 0.94
CA LEU A 47 8.15 14.40 0.94
C LEU A 47 9.43 14.85 1.67
N ARG A 48 9.98 13.98 2.51
CA ARG A 48 11.27 14.11 3.18
C ARG A 48 12.33 13.30 2.42
N PRO A 49 13.59 13.75 2.37
CA PRO A 49 14.67 12.99 1.74
C PRO A 49 15.00 11.71 2.52
N HIS A 50 15.51 10.67 1.84
CA HIS A 50 15.93 9.39 2.42
C HIS A 50 14.83 8.66 3.22
N MET A 51 13.57 8.87 2.84
CA MET A 51 12.41 8.24 3.48
C MET A 51 11.66 7.36 2.48
N TRP A 52 11.05 6.30 3.02
CA TRP A 52 10.20 5.42 2.24
C TRP A 52 8.76 5.92 2.27
N TYR A 53 8.10 5.82 1.13
CA TYR A 53 6.72 6.25 0.95
C TYR A 53 5.91 5.15 0.29
N GLU A 54 4.63 5.15 0.60
CA GLU A 54 3.66 4.20 0.08
C GLU A 54 2.45 4.97 -0.43
N VAL A 55 2.17 4.84 -1.73
CA VAL A 55 0.94 5.38 -2.31
C VAL A 55 -0.03 4.23 -2.52
N LYS A 56 -1.24 4.40 -1.98
CA LYS A 56 -2.30 3.39 -2.03
C LYS A 56 -3.53 3.97 -2.70
N ILE A 57 -4.16 3.16 -3.52
CA ILE A 57 -5.52 3.42 -4.03
C ILE A 57 -6.43 2.32 -3.52
N SER A 58 -7.62 2.71 -3.07
CA SER A 58 -8.70 1.79 -2.75
C SER A 58 -9.99 2.18 -3.46
N TYR A 59 -10.71 1.18 -3.98
CA TYR A 59 -11.96 1.40 -4.70
C TYR A 59 -12.94 0.23 -4.47
N PRO A 60 -14.25 0.44 -4.69
CA PRO A 60 -15.25 -0.60 -4.49
C PRO A 60 -15.05 -1.81 -5.42
N ALA A 61 -15.10 -3.01 -4.84
CA ALA A 61 -15.00 -4.28 -5.56
C ALA A 61 -16.12 -4.53 -6.58
N SER A 62 -17.25 -3.82 -6.45
CA SER A 62 -18.43 -3.98 -7.31
C SER A 62 -18.29 -3.29 -8.67
N ILE A 63 -17.21 -2.56 -8.90
CA ILE A 63 -16.96 -1.85 -10.17
C ILE A 63 -15.88 -2.62 -10.93
N PRO A 64 -16.16 -3.09 -12.16
CA PRO A 64 -15.19 -3.79 -13.01
C PRO A 64 -14.13 -2.79 -13.55
N ALA A 65 -13.20 -2.40 -12.69
CA ALA A 65 -12.17 -1.41 -12.97
C ALA A 65 -10.83 -1.85 -12.38
N SER A 66 -9.75 -1.42 -13.04
CA SER A 66 -8.38 -1.69 -12.68
C SER A 66 -7.60 -0.39 -12.73
N PHE A 67 -6.78 -0.17 -11.71
CA PHE A 67 -5.96 1.02 -11.61
C PHE A 67 -4.50 0.65 -11.90
N SER A 68 -3.75 1.61 -12.43
CA SER A 68 -2.30 1.49 -12.54
C SER A 68 -1.68 2.77 -12.04
N LEU A 69 -0.69 2.63 -11.15
CA LEU A 69 0.08 3.74 -10.62
C LEU A 69 1.45 3.72 -11.28
N GLN A 70 1.87 4.87 -11.78
CA GLN A 70 3.20 5.07 -12.32
C GLN A 70 3.85 6.25 -11.62
N LEU A 71 5.00 6.00 -11.02
CA LEU A 71 5.77 7.05 -10.36
C LEU A 71 6.61 7.78 -11.42
N ASN A 72 6.40 9.08 -11.53
CA ASN A 72 7.19 9.96 -12.39
C ASN A 72 8.17 10.77 -11.52
N ARG A 73 9.45 10.56 -11.77
CA ARG A 73 10.57 11.28 -11.15
C ARG A 73 11.16 12.14 -12.25
N GLY A 74 11.16 13.47 -12.09
CA GLY A 74 11.40 14.48 -13.13
C GLY A 74 12.71 14.40 -13.95
N THR A 75 13.54 13.38 -13.77
CA THR A 75 14.69 13.07 -14.61
C THR A 75 14.79 11.56 -14.80
N ALA A 76 14.58 11.11 -16.03
CA ALA A 76 14.84 9.79 -16.59
C ALA A 76 15.47 8.76 -15.63
N ASP A 77 14.64 8.07 -14.87
CA ASP A 77 14.83 6.64 -14.64
C ASP A 77 13.52 6.03 -14.16
N LEU A 78 13.11 4.93 -14.80
CA LEU A 78 12.02 4.07 -14.37
C LEU A 78 12.41 3.46 -13.02
N GLY A 79 12.23 4.24 -11.94
CA GLY A 79 12.40 3.77 -10.57
C GLY A 79 11.60 2.50 -10.38
N LEU A 80 12.27 1.47 -9.83
CA LEU A 80 11.79 0.11 -9.64
C LEU A 80 10.31 0.10 -9.22
N ASN A 81 9.43 -0.10 -10.19
CA ASN A 81 8.00 -0.28 -9.98
C ASN A 81 7.81 -1.65 -9.31
N LEU A 82 8.03 -1.71 -7.99
CA LEU A 82 7.62 -2.84 -7.15
C LEU A 82 6.09 -2.78 -6.93
N GLY A 83 5.35 -2.58 -8.03
CA GLY A 83 3.90 -2.69 -8.06
C GLY A 83 3.54 -4.17 -7.93
N ARG A 84 2.80 -4.49 -6.88
CA ARG A 84 2.12 -5.77 -6.74
C ARG A 84 0.64 -5.47 -6.63
N LYS A 85 -0.17 -5.99 -7.57
CA LYS A 85 -1.62 -5.92 -7.50
C LYS A 85 -2.10 -6.81 -6.37
N LEU A 86 -2.62 -6.20 -5.30
CA LEU A 86 -3.15 -6.90 -4.12
C LEU A 86 -4.65 -6.62 -4.07
N LEU A 87 -5.48 -7.58 -4.49
CA LEU A 87 -6.94 -7.44 -4.54
C LEU A 87 -7.38 -6.17 -5.33
N ASN A 88 -8.45 -5.51 -4.91
CA ASN A 88 -8.95 -4.24 -5.45
C ASN A 88 -8.23 -3.03 -4.81
N THR A 89 -6.95 -3.20 -4.48
CA THR A 89 -6.09 -2.13 -3.98
C THR A 89 -4.78 -2.13 -4.75
N GLU A 90 -4.45 -0.98 -5.32
CA GLU A 90 -3.19 -0.81 -6.03
C GLU A 90 -2.23 -0.03 -5.13
N LYS A 91 -0.98 -0.50 -5.07
CA LYS A 91 0.03 0.00 -4.15
C LYS A 91 1.38 0.11 -4.83
N ILE A 92 2.03 1.26 -4.65
CA ILE A 92 3.44 1.47 -5.00
C ILE A 92 4.21 1.92 -3.77
N ILE A 93 5.44 1.43 -3.63
CA ILE A 93 6.38 1.86 -2.60
C ILE A 93 7.60 2.44 -3.30
N PHE A 94 8.08 3.59 -2.84
CA PHE A 94 9.30 4.20 -3.36
C PHE A 94 10.10 4.87 -2.24
N MET A 95 11.38 5.13 -2.52
CA MET A 95 12.27 5.86 -1.63
C MET A 95 12.65 7.19 -2.28
N THR A 96 12.66 8.25 -1.48
CA THR A 96 13.18 9.55 -1.88
C THR A 96 14.72 9.55 -1.79
N ASP A 97 15.39 10.14 -2.77
CA ASP A 97 16.87 10.28 -2.76
C ASP A 97 17.25 11.73 -2.45
N GLU A 98 18.48 11.97 -2.02
CA GLU A 98 19.01 13.28 -1.62
C GLU A 98 18.89 14.35 -2.72
N MET A 99 18.90 13.92 -3.99
CA MET A 99 18.81 14.78 -5.18
C MET A 99 17.47 15.54 -5.32
N LEU A 100 16.47 15.22 -4.48
CA LEU A 100 15.21 15.98 -4.40
C LEU A 100 15.38 17.38 -3.80
N SER A 101 16.51 17.67 -3.17
CA SER A 101 16.76 18.94 -2.49
C SER A 101 17.25 20.06 -3.43
N SER A 102 17.65 19.73 -4.66
CA SER A 102 18.41 20.65 -5.54
C SER A 102 17.74 21.01 -6.87
N THR A 103 16.55 20.47 -7.20
CA THR A 103 15.92 20.74 -8.50
C THR A 103 14.60 21.47 -8.33
N ASP A 104 14.67 22.78 -8.56
CA ASP A 104 13.61 23.80 -8.54
C ASP A 104 12.45 23.56 -9.53
N GLN A 105 12.38 22.43 -10.26
CA GLN A 105 11.39 22.23 -11.34
C GLN A 105 10.90 20.78 -11.57
N GLY A 106 11.26 19.81 -10.71
CA GLY A 106 10.97 18.40 -10.95
C GLY A 106 10.38 17.68 -9.75
N GLY A 107 9.20 18.10 -9.29
CA GLY A 107 8.47 17.44 -8.21
C GLY A 107 8.19 15.97 -8.53
N MET A 108 8.06 15.14 -7.48
CA MET A 108 7.72 13.73 -7.63
C MET A 108 6.21 13.61 -7.82
N SER A 109 5.77 12.89 -8.85
CA SER A 109 4.34 12.74 -9.14
C SER A 109 3.94 11.29 -9.37
N VAL A 110 2.68 10.99 -9.14
CA VAL A 110 2.08 9.68 -9.39
C VAL A 110 0.99 9.84 -10.43
N LEU A 111 1.20 9.24 -11.60
CA LEU A 111 0.17 9.13 -12.62
C LEU A 111 -0.71 7.93 -12.29
N ILE A 112 -2.01 8.19 -12.17
CA ILE A 112 -3.04 7.17 -11.99
C ILE A 112 -3.77 7.03 -13.31
N ASN A 113 -3.83 5.81 -13.83
CA ASN A 113 -4.65 5.47 -14.98
C ASN A 113 -5.69 4.41 -14.60
N VAL A 114 -6.91 4.58 -15.10
CA VAL A 114 -8.02 3.64 -14.93
C VAL A 114 -8.24 2.88 -16.24
N LYS A 115 -8.43 1.57 -16.13
CA LYS A 115 -8.86 0.71 -17.22
C LYS A 115 -10.08 -0.09 -16.79
N PRO A 116 -11.10 -0.25 -17.65
CA PRO A 116 -12.20 -1.18 -17.37
C PRO A 116 -11.66 -2.62 -17.35
N GLU A 117 -12.06 -3.41 -16.35
CA GLU A 117 -11.69 -4.83 -16.22
C GLU A 117 -12.94 -5.71 -16.31
N GLY A 118 -13.20 -6.28 -17.49
CA GLY A 118 -14.30 -7.21 -17.72
C GLY A 118 -15.45 -6.61 -18.55
N ILE A 119 -16.43 -7.46 -18.85
CA ILE A 119 -17.63 -7.10 -19.61
C ILE A 119 -18.77 -7.00 -18.60
N VAL A 120 -19.54 -5.91 -18.62
CA VAL A 120 -20.69 -5.75 -17.72
C VAL A 120 -21.70 -6.88 -17.99
N ALA A 121 -21.99 -7.66 -16.95
CA ALA A 121 -22.82 -8.87 -17.05
C ALA A 121 -24.29 -8.60 -17.42
N ILE A 122 -24.73 -7.34 -17.41
CA ILE A 122 -26.11 -6.96 -17.70
C ILE A 122 -26.17 -6.24 -19.06
N PRO A 123 -26.59 -6.94 -20.12
CA PRO A 123 -26.79 -6.31 -21.42
C PRO A 123 -27.92 -5.26 -21.34
N GLY A 124 -27.67 -4.06 -21.86
CA GLY A 124 -28.66 -2.97 -21.96
C GLY A 124 -28.66 -1.94 -20.83
N ILE A 125 -27.85 -2.11 -19.78
CA ILE A 125 -27.59 -1.07 -18.78
C ILE A 125 -26.29 -0.35 -19.17
N GLN A 126 -26.32 0.98 -19.14
CA GLN A 126 -25.14 1.80 -19.42
C GLN A 126 -24.03 1.47 -18.41
N GLU A 127 -22.83 1.17 -18.90
CA GLU A 127 -21.66 0.97 -18.05
C GLU A 127 -21.42 2.23 -17.20
N ARG A 128 -20.96 2.07 -15.96
CA ARG A 128 -20.67 3.24 -15.11
C ARG A 128 -19.62 4.10 -15.79
N GLU A 129 -19.95 5.36 -16.05
CA GLU A 129 -19.03 6.29 -16.71
C GLU A 129 -17.85 6.70 -15.81
N TYR A 130 -18.02 6.62 -14.49
CA TYR A 130 -17.02 7.03 -13.50
C TYR A 130 -16.77 5.97 -12.44
N VAL A 131 -15.53 5.89 -11.99
CA VAL A 131 -15.11 5.11 -10.81
C VAL A 131 -14.77 6.05 -9.67
N MET A 132 -15.23 5.70 -8.47
CA MET A 132 -14.88 6.40 -7.23
C MET A 132 -13.78 5.64 -6.50
N PHE A 133 -12.77 6.35 -6.00
CA PHE A 133 -11.65 5.78 -5.27
C PHE A 133 -11.16 6.74 -4.19
N ASN A 134 -10.38 6.20 -3.25
CA ASN A 134 -9.59 6.98 -2.32
C ASN A 134 -8.11 6.80 -2.64
N ILE A 135 -7.32 7.84 -2.41
CA ILE A 135 -5.86 7.78 -2.53
C ILE A 135 -5.19 8.42 -1.31
N VAL A 136 -4.11 7.81 -0.85
CA VAL A 136 -3.26 8.33 0.23
C VAL A 136 -1.79 8.09 -0.10
N CYS A 137 -0.93 9.02 0.34
CA CYS A 137 0.51 8.85 0.39
C CYS A 137 0.94 8.76 1.87
N ASP A 138 1.38 7.59 2.33
CA ASP A 138 1.85 7.39 3.71
C ASP A 138 3.39 7.33 3.75
N GLU A 139 3.96 7.82 4.85
CA GLU A 139 5.36 7.62 5.17
C GLU A 139 5.60 6.27 5.87
N LEU A 140 6.63 5.56 5.43
CA LEU A 140 7.08 4.28 5.95
C LEU A 140 8.39 4.45 6.73
N LEU A 141 8.42 3.96 7.96
CA LEU A 141 9.63 3.84 8.77
C LEU A 141 9.99 2.36 8.89
N LEU A 142 11.17 1.97 8.38
CA LEU A 142 11.61 0.57 8.28
C LEU A 142 10.60 -0.33 7.53
N GLY A 143 9.93 0.21 6.52
CA GLY A 143 8.90 -0.51 5.75
C GLY A 143 7.55 -0.66 6.46
N ILE A 144 7.40 -0.07 7.66
CA ILE A 144 6.17 -0.12 8.46
C ILE A 144 5.54 1.28 8.47
N PRO A 145 4.22 1.41 8.22
CA PRO A 145 3.54 2.70 8.28
C PRO A 145 3.61 3.27 9.71
N HIS A 146 3.84 4.58 9.82
CA HIS A 146 4.02 5.25 11.12
C HIS A 146 2.91 4.92 12.14
N LYS A 147 1.66 4.78 11.69
CA LYS A 147 0.49 4.43 12.53
C LYS A 147 0.64 3.06 13.23
N ALA A 148 1.39 2.12 12.68
CA ALA A 148 1.55 0.77 13.25
C ALA A 148 2.58 0.69 14.40
N TRP A 149 3.44 1.71 14.58
CA TRP A 149 4.43 1.73 15.65
C TRP A 149 3.82 1.69 17.06
N TYR A 150 2.65 2.29 17.24
CA TYR A 150 1.93 2.23 18.52
C TYR A 150 1.57 0.80 18.92
N VAL A 151 1.23 -0.06 17.95
CA VAL A 151 0.92 -1.47 18.21
C VAL A 151 2.16 -2.24 18.63
N ILE A 152 3.33 -1.95 18.02
CA ILE A 152 4.61 -2.55 18.38
C ILE A 152 4.98 -2.19 19.82
N ILE A 153 4.89 -0.89 20.17
CA ILE A 153 5.17 -0.40 21.52
C ILE A 153 4.24 -1.07 22.53
N LEU A 154 2.93 -1.14 22.24
CA LEU A 154 1.96 -1.80 23.11
C LEU A 154 2.28 -3.29 23.30
N GLY A 155 2.64 -3.99 22.22
CA GLY A 155 3.04 -5.40 22.28
C GLY A 155 4.25 -5.64 23.18
N LEU A 156 5.27 -4.77 23.10
CA LEU A 156 6.44 -4.83 23.97
C LEU A 156 6.08 -4.59 25.45
N VAL A 157 5.21 -3.63 25.74
CA VAL A 157 4.71 -3.38 27.10
C VAL A 157 4.00 -4.61 27.65
N CYS A 158 3.10 -5.22 26.87
CA CYS A 158 2.40 -6.44 27.24
C CYS A 158 3.38 -7.60 27.51
N LEU A 159 4.42 -7.75 26.68
CA LEU A 159 5.46 -8.77 26.87
C LEU A 159 6.20 -8.58 28.20
N VAL A 160 6.63 -7.35 28.51
CA VAL A 160 7.30 -7.03 29.78
C VAL A 160 6.40 -7.32 30.99
N LEU A 161 5.12 -6.96 30.91
CA LEU A 161 4.16 -7.27 31.97
C LEU A 161 3.95 -8.78 32.13
N ALA A 162 3.84 -9.52 31.03
CA ALA A 162 3.69 -10.98 31.07
C ALA A 162 4.88 -11.68 31.75
N PHE A 163 6.10 -11.15 31.62
CA PHE A 163 7.27 -11.67 32.34
C PHE A 163 7.32 -11.23 33.80
N ARG A 164 6.87 -10.00 34.10
CA ARG A 164 6.96 -9.43 35.46
C ARG A 164 5.82 -9.89 36.38
N VAL A 165 4.62 -10.12 35.85
CA VAL A 165 3.44 -10.55 36.63
C VAL A 165 3.65 -11.90 37.34
N PRO A 166 4.23 -12.94 36.72
CA PRO A 166 4.59 -14.18 37.41
C PRO A 166 5.53 -13.98 38.60
N SER A 167 6.41 -12.97 38.57
CA SER A 167 7.31 -12.66 39.69
C SER A 167 6.60 -12.04 40.90
N TYR A 168 5.41 -11.48 40.71
CA TYR A 168 4.56 -10.94 41.79
C TYR A 168 3.46 -11.91 42.24
N LEU A 169 3.24 -13.00 41.49
CA LEU A 169 2.29 -14.03 41.88
C LEU A 169 2.94 -14.88 42.98
N PRO A 170 2.32 -14.98 44.15
CA PRO A 170 2.90 -15.76 45.22
C PRO A 170 2.91 -17.26 44.86
N PRO A 171 3.91 -18.03 45.32
CA PRO A 171 4.16 -19.41 44.90
C PRO A 171 3.06 -20.42 45.28
N PHE A 172 1.99 -20.00 45.95
CA PHE A 172 0.90 -20.87 46.42
C PHE A 172 -0.10 -21.30 45.33
N LEU A 173 -0.03 -20.74 44.12
CA LEU A 173 -0.88 -21.11 42.98
C LEU A 173 -0.17 -22.05 41.97
N LEU A 174 1.11 -22.38 42.20
CA LEU A 174 1.82 -23.37 41.40
C LEU A 174 1.43 -24.78 41.87
N PRO A 175 0.92 -25.67 41.00
CA PRO A 175 0.64 -27.05 41.36
C PRO A 175 1.92 -27.70 41.86
N LYS A 176 1.93 -28.11 43.13
CA LYS A 176 3.00 -28.88 43.75
C LYS A 176 3.13 -30.20 42.99
N THR A 177 4.18 -30.34 42.19
CA THR A 177 4.58 -31.62 41.59
C THR A 177 4.83 -32.61 42.73
N GLY A 178 3.83 -33.44 43.01
CA GLY A 178 3.92 -34.51 43.97
C GLY A 178 4.77 -35.64 43.38
N ASN A 179 5.97 -35.83 43.92
CA ASN A 179 6.68 -37.10 43.80
C ASN A 179 5.87 -38.15 44.59
N PRO A 180 5.42 -39.27 43.99
CA PRO A 180 5.04 -40.43 44.78
C PRO A 180 6.29 -41.09 45.39
N PRO A 181 6.18 -41.67 46.59
CA PRO A 181 7.31 -42.21 47.33
C PRO A 181 7.86 -43.48 46.68
N SER A 182 9.16 -43.67 46.85
CA SER A 182 9.89 -44.90 46.55
C SER A 182 9.43 -46.00 47.50
N ASP A 183 8.61 -46.95 47.02
CA ASP A 183 8.37 -48.20 47.75
C ASP A 183 9.43 -49.23 47.34
N GLN A 184 10.37 -49.45 48.27
CA GLN A 184 11.13 -50.68 48.35
C GLN A 184 10.24 -51.84 48.79
N ALA A 185 10.67 -53.05 48.41
CA ALA A 185 10.33 -54.37 48.95
C ALA A 185 9.18 -55.13 48.28
N VAL A 186 9.54 -56.01 47.33
CA VAL A 186 9.04 -57.41 47.33
C VAL A 186 10.17 -58.34 46.87
N THR A 187 10.78 -59.04 47.82
CA THR A 187 11.49 -60.30 47.62
C THR A 187 10.53 -61.38 47.12
N LYS A 188 10.94 -62.19 46.15
CA LYS A 188 10.28 -63.48 45.91
C LYS A 188 11.30 -64.50 45.40
N ASP A 189 11.74 -65.34 46.33
CA ASP A 189 12.39 -66.62 46.07
C ASP A 189 11.36 -67.60 45.48
N SER A 190 11.72 -68.24 44.37
CA SER A 190 11.36 -69.62 44.00
C SER A 190 12.23 -70.06 42.82
#